data_AF-A0A1Q6M702-F1
#
_entry.id   AF-A0A1Q6M702-F1
#
_cell.length_a   1.000
_cell.length_b   1.000
_cell.length_c   1.000
_cell.angle_alpha   90.00
_cell.angle_beta   90.00
_cell.angle_gamma   90.00
#
_symmetry.space_group_name_H-M   'P 1'
#
loop_
_entity.id
_entity.type
_entity.pdbx_description
1 polymer ?
#
loop_
_entity_poly.entity_id
_entity_poly.type
_entity_poly.pdbx_seq_one_letter_code
_entity_poly.pdbx_strand_id
1 'polypeptide(L)'
;MRISWLKLDNDNKSFKIPTNFGMDVFSVNSTENVDNKIDELIGKNYNTIIVSNDVAGLSEKINKEYLYNKNVNIVISKDRDNNKK
;
A
#
# COMPACT_ATOMS: atom_id res chain seq x y z
N MET A 1 9.44 13.99 -3.21
CA MET A 1 8.65 12.80 -3.58
C MET A 1 8.41 11.99 -2.30
N ARG A 2 7.16 11.76 -1.91
CA ARG A 2 6.83 10.97 -0.71
C ARG A 2 6.32 9.60 -1.11
N ILE A 3 6.84 8.57 -0.44
CA ILE A 3 6.50 7.17 -0.67
C ILE A 3 5.90 6.61 0.62
N SER A 4 4.70 6.05 0.51
CA SER A 4 4.05 5.35 1.62
C SER A 4 3.98 3.87 1.34
N TRP A 5 4.02 3.06 2.40
CA TRP A 5 3.80 1.62 2.32
C TRP A 5 2.58 1.24 3.18
N LEU A 6 1.56 0.67 2.56
CA LEU A 6 0.41 0.10 3.24
C LEU A 6 0.60 -1.41 3.39
N LYS A 7 0.48 -1.87 4.64
CA LYS A 7 0.55 -3.29 5.00
C LYS A 7 -0.71 -3.69 5.74
N LEU A 8 -1.00 -4.99 5.71
CA LEU A 8 -2.02 -5.54 6.60
C LEU A 8 -1.50 -5.57 8.04
N ASP A 9 -2.38 -5.31 9.00
CA ASP A 9 -2.00 -5.27 10.41
C ASP A 9 -1.53 -6.65 10.93
N ASN A 10 -2.06 -7.72 10.32
CA ASN A 10 -1.65 -9.10 10.57
C ASN A 10 -0.40 -9.54 9.78
N ASP A 11 0.23 -8.63 9.02
CA ASP A 11 1.45 -8.95 8.26
C ASP A 11 2.67 -8.96 9.21
N ASN A 12 3.18 -10.15 9.49
CA ASN A 12 4.37 -10.40 10.31
C ASN A 12 5.69 -10.00 9.63
N LYS A 13 5.65 -9.43 8.42
CA LYS A 13 6.86 -8.93 7.75
C LYS A 13 7.47 -7.74 8.47
N SER A 14 8.80 -7.77 8.56
CA SER A 14 9.57 -6.65 9.08
C SER A 14 9.70 -5.55 8.01
N PHE A 15 8.89 -4.50 8.15
CA PHE A 15 8.98 -3.26 7.34
C PHE A 15 10.05 -2.28 7.86
N LYS A 16 11.04 -2.79 8.60
CA LYS A 16 12.16 -2.02 9.11
C LYS A 16 12.98 -1.41 7.98
N ILE A 17 13.13 -2.12 6.85
CA ILE A 17 13.87 -1.61 5.70
C ILE A 17 13.17 -0.36 5.13
N PRO A 18 11.88 -0.40 4.74
CA PRO A 18 11.17 0.80 4.31
C PRO A 18 11.24 1.98 5.28
N THR A 19 11.00 1.70 6.57
CA THR A 19 11.01 2.73 7.62
C THR A 19 12.39 3.38 7.76
N ASN A 20 13.46 2.57 7.74
CA ASN A 20 14.84 3.05 7.83
C ASN A 20 15.28 3.85 6.59
N PHE A 21 14.65 3.63 5.43
CA PHE A 21 14.86 4.42 4.23
C PHE A 21 14.01 5.70 4.17
N GLY A 22 13.28 6.02 5.25
CA GLY A 22 12.45 7.22 5.34
C GLY A 22 11.10 7.11 4.62
N MET A 23 10.63 5.88 4.36
CA MET A 23 9.27 5.65 3.86
C MET A 23 8.28 5.57 5.03
N ASP A 24 7.10 6.17 4.84
CA ASP A 24 6.03 6.16 5.82
C ASP A 24 5.24 4.84 5.71
N VAL A 25 5.34 3.97 6.73
CA VAL A 25 4.66 2.66 6.76
C VAL A 25 3.38 2.75 7.59
N PHE A 26 2.26 2.33 7.01
CA PHE A 26 0.94 2.34 7.65
C PHE A 26 0.34 0.94 7.66
N SER A 27 -0.23 0.56 8.80
CA SER A 27 -1.03 -0.66 8.92
C SER A 27 -2.50 -0.38 8.63
N VAL A 28 -3.15 -1.30 7.92
CA VAL A 28 -4.61 -1.31 7.67
C VAL A 28 -5.15 -2.72 7.93
N ASN A 29 -6.39 -2.80 8.41
CA ASN A 29 -7.00 -4.06 8.89
C ASN A 29 -8.31 -4.42 8.18
N SER A 30 -8.89 -3.53 7.38
CA SER A 30 -10.20 -3.75 6.73
C SER A 30 -10.31 -2.93 5.44
N THR A 31 -11.12 -3.40 4.50
CA THR A 31 -11.40 -2.77 3.19
C THR A 31 -11.72 -1.28 3.28
N GLU A 32 -12.67 -0.89 4.13
CA GLU A 32 -13.02 0.53 4.33
C GLU A 32 -11.84 1.36 4.82
N ASN A 33 -10.95 0.77 5.62
CA ASN A 33 -9.77 1.44 6.13
C ASN A 33 -8.66 1.55 5.07
N VAL A 34 -8.63 0.67 4.06
CA VAL A 34 -7.66 0.77 2.95
C VAL A 34 -7.98 1.97 2.07
N ASP A 35 -9.22 2.08 1.60
CA ASP A 35 -9.62 3.14 0.67
C ASP A 35 -9.48 4.53 1.31
N ASN A 36 -9.99 4.70 2.52
CA ASN A 36 -9.87 5.94 3.27
C ASN A 36 -8.41 6.33 3.49
N LYS A 37 -7.53 5.36 3.73
CA LYS A 37 -6.10 5.64 3.93
C LYS A 37 -5.41 6.05 2.64
N ILE A 38 -5.75 5.43 1.52
CA ILE A 38 -5.22 5.81 0.20
C ILE A 38 -5.67 7.23 -0.14
N ASP A 39 -6.95 7.55 0.05
CA ASP A 39 -7.48 8.90 -0.18
C ASP A 39 -6.77 9.95 0.70
N GLU A 40 -6.52 9.64 1.98
CA GLU A 40 -5.73 10.48 2.88
C GLU A 40 -4.29 10.69 2.37
N LEU A 41 -3.65 9.65 1.85
CA LEU A 41 -2.29 9.71 1.32
C LEU A 41 -2.23 10.51 0.02
N ILE A 42 -3.21 10.37 -0.86
CA ILE A 42 -3.33 11.19 -2.07
C ILE A 42 -3.48 12.67 -1.66
N GLY A 43 -4.35 12.98 -0.70
CA GLY A 43 -4.54 14.34 -0.18
C GLY A 43 -3.28 14.92 0.50
N LYS A 44 -2.41 14.07 1.04
CA LYS A 44 -1.11 14.43 1.63
C LYS A 44 0.04 14.52 0.61
N ASN A 45 -0.27 14.51 -0.69
CA ASN A 45 0.70 14.57 -1.79
C ASN A 45 1.71 13.41 -1.79
N TYR A 46 1.28 12.20 -1.43
CA TYR A 46 2.08 11.01 -1.68
C TYR A 46 2.03 10.65 -3.16
N ASN A 47 3.19 10.62 -3.81
CA ASN A 47 3.30 10.32 -5.24
C ASN A 47 3.29 8.81 -5.50
N THR A 48 3.72 8.01 -4.53
CA THR A 48 3.83 6.56 -4.66
C THR A 48 3.30 5.89 -3.40
N ILE A 49 2.35 4.97 -3.60
CA ILE A 49 1.74 4.19 -2.54
C ILE A 49 2.02 2.73 -2.85
N ILE A 50 2.86 2.09 -2.05
CA ILE A 50 3.15 0.67 -2.16
C ILE A 50 2.14 -0.07 -1.29
N VAL A 51 1.45 -1.06 -1.83
CA VAL A 51 0.44 -1.86 -1.13
C VAL A 51 0.81 -3.33 -1.20
N SER A 52 0.62 -4.10 -0.13
CA SER A 52 0.76 -5.55 -0.23
C SER A 52 -0.38 -6.15 -1.07
N ASN A 53 -0.13 -7.33 -1.67
CA ASN A 53 -1.13 -8.01 -2.49
C ASN A 53 -2.45 -8.25 -1.75
N ASP A 54 -2.39 -8.57 -0.46
CA ASP A 54 -3.58 -8.76 0.37
C ASP A 54 -4.35 -7.46 0.58
N VAL A 55 -3.66 -6.34 0.82
CA VAL A 55 -4.27 -5.00 0.93
C VAL A 55 -4.89 -4.58 -0.41
N ALA A 56 -4.25 -4.91 -1.52
CA ALA A 56 -4.78 -4.67 -2.85
C ALA A 56 -6.06 -5.46 -3.13
N GLY A 57 -6.15 -6.70 -2.64
CA GLY A 57 -7.35 -7.53 -2.73
C GLY A 57 -8.51 -7.01 -1.88
N LEU A 58 -8.24 -6.22 -0.85
CA LEU A 58 -9.27 -5.63 0.00
C LEU A 58 -9.89 -4.36 -0.60
N SER A 59 -9.22 -3.65 -1.50
CA SER A 59 -9.72 -2.39 -2.07
C SER A 59 -10.22 -2.56 -3.50
N GLU A 60 -11.48 -2.23 -3.74
CA GLU A 60 -12.03 -2.20 -5.11
C GLU A 60 -11.55 -0.99 -5.91
N LYS A 61 -11.25 0.13 -5.23
CA LYS A 61 -10.85 1.38 -5.87
C LYS A 61 -9.48 1.32 -6.52
N ILE A 62 -8.57 0.47 -6.01
CA ILE A 62 -7.23 0.26 -6.61
C ILE A 62 -7.32 -0.13 -8.09
N ASN A 63 -8.21 -1.05 -8.42
CA ASN A 63 -8.36 -1.55 -9.79
C ASN A 63 -9.31 -0.70 -10.66
N LYS A 64 -9.95 0.33 -10.09
CA LYS A 64 -10.94 1.18 -10.77
C LYS A 64 -10.48 2.64 -10.78
N GLU A 65 -10.59 3.33 -9.65
CA GLU A 65 -10.37 4.77 -9.54
C GLU A 65 -8.87 5.14 -9.55
N TYR A 66 -8.06 4.44 -8.75
CA TYR A 66 -6.65 4.80 -8.60
C TYR A 66 -5.80 4.36 -9.80
N LEU A 67 -6.22 3.33 -10.53
CA LEU A 67 -5.53 2.85 -11.73
C LEU A 67 -5.39 3.92 -12.82
N TYR A 68 -6.38 4.81 -12.96
CA TYR A 68 -6.39 5.87 -13.97
C TYR A 68 -5.88 7.22 -13.43
N ASN A 69 -5.55 7.31 -12.15
CA ASN A 69 -5.13 8.55 -11.53
C ASN A 69 -3.66 8.86 -11.87
N LYS A 70 -3.41 9.92 -12.65
CA LYS A 70 -2.05 10.33 -13.05
C LYS A 70 -1.22 10.98 -11.93
N ASN A 71 -1.85 11.34 -10.80
CA ASN A 71 -1.19 12.05 -9.71
C ASN A 71 -0.58 11.12 -8.66
N VAL A 72 -0.95 9.84 -8.67
CA VAL A 72 -0.49 8.84 -7.70
C VAL A 72 -0.13 7.54 -8.40
N ASN A 73 1.00 6.94 -8.02
CA ASN A 73 1.43 5.63 -8.50
C ASN A 73 1.16 4.60 -7.41
N ILE A 74 0.20 3.70 -7.62
CA ILE A 74 -0.03 2.58 -6.72
C ILE A 74 0.77 1.36 -7.21
N VAL A 75 1.65 0.85 -6.36
CA VAL A 75 2.50 -0.30 -6.66
C VAL A 75 2.08 -1.46 -5.77
N ILE A 76 1.60 -2.55 -6.38
CA ILE A 76 1.25 -3.76 -5.65
C ILE A 76 2.52 -4.59 -5.46
N SER A 77 3.02 -4.65 -4.22
CA SER A 77 4.13 -5.53 -3.87
C SER A 77 3.62 -6.96 -3.81
N LYS A 78 4.07 -7.78 -4.77
CA LYS A 78 3.83 -9.22 -4.73
C LYS A 78 4.62 -9.81 -3.58
N ASP A 79 3.96 -10.57 -2.72
CA ASP A 79 4.70 -11.40 -1.79
C ASP A 79 5.59 -12.35 -2.58
N ARG A 80 6.87 -12.45 -2.18
CA ARG A 80 7.67 -13.59 -2.61
C ARG A 80 7.06 -14.80 -1.94
N ASP A 81 6.22 -15.50 -2.68
CA ASP A 81 5.85 -16.86 -2.39
C ASP A 81 7.15 -17.68 -2.41
N ASN A 82 7.76 -17.84 -1.24
CA ASN A 82 8.93 -18.71 -1.04
C ASN A 82 8.52 -20.19 -1.09
N ASN A 83 7.27 -20.51 -1.42
CA ASN A 83 6.75 -21.87 -1.54
C ASN A 83 6.71 -22.32 -3.01
N LYS A 84 7.85 -22.21 -3.71
CA LYS A 84 8.15 -23.16 -4.80
C LYS A 84 8.86 -24.36 -4.17
N LYS A 85 8.07 -25.31 -3.67
CA LYS A 85 8.52 -26.69 -3.49
C LYS A 85 8.40 -27.43 -4.81
#